data_AF-A0A212T0R7-F1
#
_entry.id   AF-A0A212T0R7-F1
#
_cell.length_a   1.000
_cell.length_b   1.000
_cell.length_c   1.000
_cell.angle_alpha   90.00
_cell.angle_beta   90.00
_cell.angle_gamma   90.00
#
_symmetry.space_group_name_H-M   'P 1'
#
loop_
_entity.id
_entity.type
_entity.pdbx_description
1 polymer ?
#
loop_
_entity_poly.entity_id
_entity_poly.type
_entity_poly.pdbx_seq_one_letter_code
_entity_poly.pdbx_strand_id
1 'polypeptide(L)'
;MTDEYLNVKDAARLAGCSTKTLYRRMKRGELAYKTGEDQRRLIRAVDAMAVTTANPIACGIQQNPLTAERLKRIEQKLDALVILQEKLLALYQPRSLASLASKHTRS
;
A
#
# COMPACT_ATOMS: atom_id res chain seq x y z
N MET A 1 21.49 16.72 -4.41
CA MET A 1 20.81 15.64 -5.17
C MET A 1 21.27 15.76 -6.61
N THR A 2 21.79 14.67 -7.19
CA THR A 2 22.45 14.68 -8.49
C THR A 2 21.47 15.01 -9.61
N ASP A 3 21.91 15.83 -10.56
CA ASP A 3 21.14 16.24 -11.73
C ASP A 3 21.13 15.15 -12.82
N GLU A 4 20.82 13.94 -12.40
CA GLU A 4 20.92 12.74 -13.22
C GLU A 4 19.72 12.65 -14.16
N TYR A 5 20.00 12.50 -15.45
CA TYR A 5 18.99 12.30 -16.49
C TYR A 5 18.85 10.80 -16.79
N LEU A 6 17.64 10.30 -16.64
CA LEU A 6 17.30 8.89 -16.83
C LEU A 6 16.51 8.70 -18.12
N ASN A 7 16.71 7.54 -18.75
CA ASN A 7 15.83 7.08 -19.81
C ASN A 7 14.40 6.90 -19.28
N VAL A 8 13.40 7.09 -20.15
CA VAL A 8 11.97 6.98 -19.76
C VAL A 8 11.65 5.66 -19.06
N LYS A 9 12.29 4.56 -19.45
CA LYS A 9 12.09 3.23 -18.85
C LYS A 9 12.56 3.19 -17.39
N ASP A 10 13.71 3.75 -17.10
CA ASP A 10 14.29 3.76 -15.75
C ASP A 10 13.60 4.80 -14.87
N ALA A 11 13.25 5.95 -15.44
CA ALA A 11 12.41 6.94 -14.78
C ALA A 11 11.03 6.37 -14.42
N ALA A 12 10.42 5.53 -15.26
CA ALA A 12 9.16 4.86 -14.97
C ALA A 12 9.28 3.87 -13.80
N ARG A 13 10.37 3.11 -13.75
CA ARG A 13 10.68 2.20 -12.63
C ARG A 13 10.83 2.97 -11.32
N LEU A 14 11.58 4.07 -11.35
CA LEU A 14 11.78 4.94 -10.19
C LEU A 14 10.49 5.68 -9.78
N ALA A 15 9.66 6.05 -10.75
CA ALA A 15 8.36 6.70 -10.53
C ALA A 15 7.26 5.75 -10.02
N GLY A 16 7.49 4.43 -10.05
CA GLY A 16 6.48 3.42 -9.72
C GLY A 16 5.27 3.43 -10.67
N CYS A 17 5.43 3.85 -11.93
CA CYS A 17 4.33 3.95 -12.89
C CYS A 17 4.69 3.42 -14.28
N SER A 18 3.70 3.27 -15.15
CA SER A 18 3.95 2.83 -16.54
C SER A 18 4.68 3.92 -17.34
N THR A 19 5.53 3.52 -18.29
CA THR A 19 6.15 4.45 -19.26
C THR A 19 5.09 5.26 -20.03
N LYS A 20 3.93 4.65 -20.33
CA LYS A 20 2.78 5.32 -20.97
C LYS A 20 2.24 6.48 -20.12
N THR A 21 2.26 6.37 -18.80
CA THR A 21 1.85 7.45 -17.89
C THR A 21 2.81 8.63 -18.00
N LEU A 22 4.12 8.38 -18.01
CA LEU A 22 5.12 9.44 -18.19
C LEU A 22 4.95 10.14 -19.55
N TYR A 23 4.81 9.40 -20.64
CA TYR A 23 4.57 9.99 -21.97
C TYR A 23 3.30 10.84 -22.03
N ARG A 24 2.23 10.44 -21.33
CA ARG A 24 0.99 11.23 -21.26
C ARG A 24 1.21 12.55 -20.53
N ARG A 25 1.91 12.53 -19.38
CA ARG A 25 2.24 13.75 -18.62
C ARG A 25 3.14 14.68 -19.43
N MET A 26 4.14 14.15 -20.13
CA MET A 26 4.96 14.92 -21.06
C MET A 26 4.12 15.57 -22.16
N LYS A 27 3.20 14.82 -22.78
CA LYS A 27 2.31 15.33 -23.84
C LYS A 27 1.42 16.47 -23.34
N ARG A 28 1.04 16.46 -22.06
CA ARG A 28 0.24 17.50 -21.42
C ARG A 28 1.07 18.69 -20.91
N GLY A 29 2.40 18.65 -21.04
CA GLY A 29 3.30 19.68 -20.49
C GLY A 29 3.49 19.60 -18.97
N GLU A 30 3.00 18.54 -18.32
CA GLU A 30 3.08 18.34 -16.87
C GLU A 30 4.41 17.72 -16.41
N LEU A 31 5.24 17.26 -17.34
CA LEU A 31 6.53 16.64 -17.06
C LEU A 31 7.57 17.09 -18.07
N ALA A 32 8.62 17.76 -17.58
CA ALA A 32 9.74 18.20 -18.38
C ALA A 32 10.59 17.00 -18.84
N TYR A 33 11.13 17.09 -20.06
CA TYR A 33 12.09 16.14 -20.58
C TYR A 33 13.09 16.85 -21.49
N LYS A 34 14.27 16.24 -21.63
CA LYS A 34 15.31 16.63 -22.58
C LYS A 34 15.42 15.55 -23.67
N THR A 35 15.75 15.94 -24.90
CA THR A 35 16.12 14.97 -25.94
C THR A 35 17.63 14.71 -25.84
N GLY A 36 18.02 13.45 -25.64
CA GLY A 36 19.42 13.01 -25.66
C GLY A 36 19.97 12.88 -27.08
N GLU A 37 21.25 12.55 -27.18
CA GLU A 37 21.97 12.43 -28.46
C GLU A 37 21.35 11.37 -29.40
N ASP A 38 20.84 10.28 -28.83
CA ASP A 38 20.14 9.20 -29.55
C ASP A 38 18.70 9.55 -29.97
N GLN A 39 18.30 10.83 -29.91
CA GLN A 39 16.91 11.30 -30.06
C GLN A 39 15.92 10.70 -29.03
N ARG A 40 16.43 10.04 -27.98
CA ARG A 40 15.63 9.47 -26.90
C ARG A 40 15.27 10.54 -25.87
N ARG A 41 14.09 10.44 -25.28
CA ARG A 41 13.66 11.35 -24.20
C ARG A 41 14.29 10.93 -22.88
N LEU A 42 14.84 11.91 -22.19
CA LEU A 42 15.48 11.80 -20.89
C LEU A 42 14.73 12.67 -19.88
N ILE A 43 14.56 12.15 -18.67
CA ILE A 43 13.81 12.79 -17.57
C ILE A 43 14.76 12.94 -16.40
N ARG A 44 14.77 14.09 -15.73
CA ARG A 44 15.56 14.25 -14.50
C ARG A 44 15.02 13.29 -13.44
N ALA A 45 15.91 12.65 -12.70
CA ALA A 45 15.56 11.73 -11.63
C ALA A 45 14.65 12.41 -10.59
N VAL A 46 14.91 13.68 -10.26
CA VAL A 46 14.10 14.49 -9.33
C VAL A 46 12.66 14.65 -9.83
N ASP A 47 12.47 14.96 -11.12
CA ASP A 47 11.15 15.13 -11.71
C ASP A 47 10.39 13.80 -11.77
N ALA A 48 11.10 12.69 -12.03
CA ALA A 48 10.52 11.35 -11.99
C ALA A 48 10.08 10.96 -10.56
N MET A 49 10.86 11.31 -9.53
CA MET A 49 10.47 11.12 -8.12
C MET A 49 9.26 11.98 -7.73
N ALA A 50 9.17 13.21 -8.23
CA ALA A 50 8.00 14.06 -8.02
C ALA A 50 6.72 13.47 -8.64
N VAL A 51 6.85 12.70 -9.72
CA VAL A 51 5.73 11.92 -10.27
C VAL A 51 5.32 10.80 -9.32
N THR A 52 6.24 10.17 -8.58
CA THR A 52 5.92 9.18 -7.54
C THR A 52 5.11 9.79 -6.40
N THR A 53 5.44 11.01 -5.97
CA THR A 53 4.72 11.66 -4.87
C THR A 53 3.34 12.16 -5.31
N ALA A 54 3.20 12.58 -6.57
CA ALA A 54 1.92 13.02 -7.16
C ALA A 54 1.03 11.86 -7.62
N ASN A 55 1.61 10.70 -7.94
CA ASN A 55 0.90 9.44 -8.07
C ASN A 55 1.27 8.61 -6.83
N PRO A 56 0.74 8.91 -5.63
CA PRO A 56 0.81 7.95 -4.56
C PRO A 56 0.28 6.67 -5.16
N ILE A 57 1.17 5.68 -5.28
CA ILE A 57 0.85 4.41 -5.89
C ILE A 57 -0.46 4.01 -5.22
N ALA A 58 -1.49 3.83 -6.05
CA ALA A 58 -2.65 3.03 -5.72
C ALA A 58 -2.11 1.62 -5.44
N CYS A 59 -1.40 1.49 -4.33
CA CYS A 59 -0.68 0.32 -3.88
C CYS A 59 -1.75 -0.52 -3.21
N GLY A 60 -2.71 -1.04 -3.98
CA GLY A 60 -3.76 -1.95 -3.50
C GLY A 60 -4.64 -1.45 -2.35
N ILE A 61 -4.46 -0.24 -1.84
CA ILE A 61 -5.31 0.39 -0.85
C ILE A 61 -5.89 1.60 -1.55
N GLN A 62 -6.87 1.33 -2.43
CA GLN A 62 -7.99 2.25 -2.41
C GLN A 62 -8.39 2.31 -0.94
N GLN A 63 -8.18 3.45 -0.28
CA GLN A 63 -8.93 3.80 0.91
C GLN A 63 -10.38 3.93 0.45
N ASN A 64 -10.98 2.79 0.14
CA ASN A 64 -12.39 2.66 -0.08
C ASN A 64 -12.94 2.99 1.31
N PRO A 65 -13.73 4.06 1.49
CA PRO A 65 -14.30 4.36 2.81
C PRO A 65 -15.02 3.12 3.38
N LEU A 66 -15.57 2.29 2.49
CA LEU A 66 -16.15 0.98 2.79
C LEU A 66 -15.14 -0.05 3.33
N THR A 67 -13.89 -0.11 2.86
CA THR A 67 -12.88 -1.02 3.43
C THR A 67 -12.38 -0.53 4.78
N ALA A 68 -12.20 0.78 4.95
CA ALA A 68 -11.84 1.35 6.25
C ALA A 68 -12.94 1.10 7.30
N GLU A 69 -14.21 1.29 6.95
CA GLU A 69 -15.33 0.96 7.83
C GLU A 69 -15.42 -0.53 8.13
N ARG A 70 -15.19 -1.40 7.13
CA ARG A 70 -15.19 -2.86 7.35
C ARG A 70 -14.07 -3.29 8.28
N LEU A 71 -12.87 -2.73 8.13
CA LEU A 71 -11.73 -3.00 9.03
C LEU A 71 -12.04 -2.56 10.45
N LYS A 72 -12.56 -1.33 10.64
CA LYS A 72 -12.97 -0.83 11.95
C LYS A 72 -14.03 -1.72 12.61
N ARG A 73 -15.00 -2.23 11.84
CA ARG A 73 -15.99 -3.19 12.34
C ARG A 73 -15.38 -4.55 12.71
N ILE A 74 -14.35 -4.98 11.98
CA ILE A 74 -13.63 -6.23 12.29
C ILE A 74 -12.83 -6.05 13.59
N GLU A 75 -12.11 -4.94 13.75
CA GLU A 75 -11.38 -4.61 14.98
C GLU A 75 -12.31 -4.57 16.19
N GLN A 76 -13.44 -3.87 16.10
CA GLN A 76 -14.46 -3.84 17.16
C GLN A 76 -14.99 -5.23 17.53
N LYS A 77 -15.13 -6.13 16.54
CA LYS A 77 -15.56 -7.52 16.78
C LYS A 77 -14.46 -8.33 17.47
N LEU A 78 -13.20 -8.12 17.11
CA LEU A 78 -12.07 -8.78 17.78
C LEU A 78 -12.00 -8.36 19.25
N ASP A 79 -12.12 -7.07 19.55
CA ASP A 79 -12.14 -6.56 20.92
C ASP A 79 -13.29 -7.19 21.73
N ALA A 80 -14.49 -7.25 21.14
CA ALA A 80 -15.63 -7.90 21.77
C ALA A 80 -15.41 -9.39 22.05
N LEU A 81 -14.74 -10.11 21.14
CA LEU A 81 -14.39 -11.51 21.32
C LEU A 81 -13.33 -11.72 22.41
N VAL A 82 -12.34 -10.83 22.51
CA VAL A 82 -11.34 -10.86 23.59
C VAL A 82 -12.02 -10.68 24.95
N ILE A 83 -12.89 -9.68 25.08
CA ILE A 83 -13.65 -9.45 26.32
C ILE A 83 -14.54 -10.65 26.66
N LEU A 84 -15.18 -11.27 25.65
CA LEU A 84 -15.98 -12.47 25.84
C LEU A 84 -15.11 -13.63 26.34
N GLN A 85 -13.94 -13.82 25.74
CA GLN A 85 -13.00 -14.87 26.10
C GLN A 85 -12.49 -14.70 27.53
N GLU A 86 -12.15 -13.47 27.95
CA GLU A 86 -11.78 -13.15 29.33
C GLU A 86 -12.92 -13.45 30.32
N LYS A 87 -14.16 -13.08 29.97
CA LYS A 87 -15.34 -13.40 30.79
C LYS A 87 -15.60 -14.90 30.87
N LEU A 88 -15.47 -15.63 29.76
CA LEU A 88 -15.61 -17.09 29.74
C LEU A 88 -14.53 -17.76 30.58
N LEU A 89 -13.29 -17.27 30.53
CA LEU A 89 -12.21 -17.75 31.40
C LEU A 89 -12.48 -17.47 32.88
N ALA A 90 -13.03 -16.31 33.21
CA ALA A 90 -13.38 -15.96 34.59
C ALA A 90 -14.48 -16.88 35.15
N LEU A 91 -15.44 -17.27 34.31
CA LEU A 91 -16.55 -18.16 34.67
C LEU A 91 -16.17 -19.65 34.64
N TYR A 92 -15.19 -20.05 33.82
CA TYR A 92 -14.76 -21.44 33.68
C TYR A 92 -13.68 -21.80 34.71
N GLN A 93 -13.93 -22.79 35.58
CA GLN A 93 -12.85 -23.45 36.35
C GLN A 93 -12.31 -24.61 35.50
N PRO A 94 -11.00 -24.66 35.20
CA PRO A 94 -9.86 -24.21 36.00
C PRO A 94 -9.21 -22.89 35.56
N ARG A 95 -9.94 -21.98 34.90
CA ARG A 95 -9.46 -20.65 34.44
C ARG A 95 -8.28 -20.71 33.46
N SER A 96 -8.19 -21.79 32.68
CA SER A 96 -7.14 -22.02 31.69
C SER A 96 -7.72 -22.22 30.30
N LEU A 97 -7.21 -21.48 29.32
CA LEU A 97 -7.58 -21.61 27.90
C LEU A 97 -7.19 -22.97 27.33
N ALA A 98 -6.04 -23.53 27.74
CA ALA A 98 -5.58 -24.83 27.30
C ALA A 98 -6.55 -25.95 27.71
N SER A 99 -7.14 -25.86 28.90
CA SER A 99 -8.15 -26.80 29.41
C SER A 99 -9.53 -26.66 28.76
N LEU A 100 -9.82 -25.50 28.15
CA LEU A 100 -11.04 -25.29 27.38
C LEU A 100 -10.87 -25.81 25.95
N ALA A 101 -9.73 -25.52 25.32
CA ALA A 101 -9.41 -25.96 23.96
C ALA A 101 -9.29 -27.49 23.85
N SER A 102 -8.70 -28.16 24.85
CA SER A 102 -8.51 -29.62 24.84
C SER A 102 -9.80 -30.43 24.90
N LYS A 103 -10.92 -29.86 25.39
CA LYS A 103 -12.25 -30.50 25.33
C LYS A 103 -12.85 -30.44 23.93
N HIS A 104 -12.49 -29.43 23.13
CA HIS A 104 -13.06 -29.21 21.80
C HIS A 104 -12.30 -29.93 20.67
N THR A 105 -11.09 -30.43 20.93
CA THR A 105 -10.28 -31.22 19.98
C THR A 105 -10.68 -32.70 19.89
N ARG A 106 -11.79 -33.11 20.54
CA ARG A 106 -12.40 -34.44 20.36
C ARG A 106 -13.80 -34.30 19.76
N SER A 107 -13.86 -34.06 18.47
CA SER A 107 -15.03 -34.30 17.61
C SER A 107 -14.55 -34.42 16.17
#